data_AF-A0A1F6IVS6-F1
#
_entry.id   AF-A0A1F6IVS6-F1
#
_cell.length_a   1.000
_cell.length_b   1.000
_cell.length_c   1.000
_cell.angle_alpha   90.00
_cell.angle_beta   90.00
_cell.angle_gamma   90.00
#
_symmetry.space_group_name_H-M   'P 1'
#
loop_
_entity.id
_entity.type
_entity.pdbx_description
1 polymer ?
#
loop_
_entity_poly.entity_id
_entity_poly.type
_entity_poly.pdbx_seq_one_letter_code
_entity_poly.pdbx_strand_id
1 'polypeptide(L)'
;MLYGIIGLVSGILLTILFTTSVVNSNNTGMMRVMGMRTDRMMDDDKMMSREDMMGDHDEDMSMDDMVNSLKGKTGDDFDKAFITGMIEHHQGAIDMANLARQYAGREEIKNLANDIVSAQTSEIEMMLEWQKAWGY
;
A
#
# COMPACT_ATOMS: atom_id res chain seq x y z
N MET A 1 10.91 15.97 19.87
CA MET A 1 10.07 14.92 20.49
C MET A 1 8.55 15.16 20.36
N LEU A 2 8.05 16.24 19.74
CA LEU A 2 6.60 16.54 19.68
C LEU A 2 5.95 16.42 18.28
N TYR A 3 6.73 16.20 17.21
CA TYR A 3 6.21 16.18 15.83
C TYR A 3 5.69 14.81 15.36
N GLY A 4 6.06 13.71 16.03
CA GLY A 4 5.59 12.36 15.68
C GLY A 4 4.09 12.12 15.95
N ILE A 5 3.43 13.00 16.72
CA ILE A 5 1.99 12.90 17.03
C ILE A 5 1.14 13.65 15.98
N ILE A 6 1.72 14.62 15.26
CA ILE A 6 0.96 15.46 14.31
C ILE A 6 0.64 14.68 13.02
N GLY A 7 1.46 13.71 12.62
CA GLY A 7 1.13 12.77 11.54
C GLY A 7 -0.11 11.92 11.83
N LEU A 8 -0.39 11.62 13.10
CA LEU A 8 -1.60 10.91 13.53
C LEU A 8 -2.86 11.79 13.35
N VAL A 9 -2.71 13.12 13.41
CA VAL A 9 -3.80 14.09 13.17
C VAL A 9 -4.14 14.20 11.68
N SER A 10 -3.16 14.08 10.79
CA SER A 10 -3.40 14.01 9.33
C SER A 10 -4.14 12.73 8.92
N GLY A 11 -3.81 11.61 9.55
CA GLY A 11 -4.56 10.36 9.39
C GLY A 11 -6.03 10.48 9.81
N ILE A 12 -6.33 11.27 10.85
CA ILE A 12 -7.71 11.57 11.27
C ILE A 12 -8.43 12.44 10.23
N LEU A 13 -7.73 13.39 9.58
CA LEU A 13 -8.35 14.25 8.55
C LEU A 13 -8.77 13.46 7.30
N LEU A 14 -7.93 12.52 6.84
CA LEU A 14 -8.24 11.59 5.74
C LEU A 14 -9.38 10.62 6.11
N THR A 15 -9.42 10.16 7.38
CA THR A 15 -10.49 9.29 7.88
C THR A 15 -11.85 10.01 7.91
N ILE A 16 -11.88 11.31 8.21
CA ILE A 16 -13.13 12.12 8.23
C ILE A 16 -13.68 12.32 6.81
N LEU A 17 -12.83 12.46 5.79
CA LEU A 17 -13.27 12.60 4.39
C LEU A 17 -13.77 11.27 3.77
N PHE A 18 -13.22 10.13 4.17
CA PHE A 18 -13.66 8.81 3.68
C PHE A 18 -14.95 8.31 4.34
N THR A 19 -15.14 8.59 5.64
CA THR A 19 -16.32 8.07 6.37
C THR A 19 -17.64 8.70 5.91
N THR A 20 -17.65 9.93 5.39
CA THR A 20 -18.85 10.55 4.82
C THR A 20 -19.23 10.00 3.43
N SER A 21 -18.33 9.26 2.78
CA SER A 21 -18.46 8.87 1.37
C SER A 21 -18.76 7.37 1.17
N VAL A 22 -18.51 6.52 2.19
CA VAL A 22 -18.56 5.04 2.06
C VAL A 22 -19.78 4.37 2.70
N VAL A 23 -20.54 5.01 3.59
CA VAL A 23 -21.76 4.37 4.15
C VAL A 23 -23.01 4.86 3.43
N ASN A 24 -23.13 4.56 2.13
CA ASN A 24 -24.43 4.48 1.47
C ASN A 24 -24.39 3.79 0.08
N SER A 25 -24.28 2.45 0.04
CA SER A 25 -25.02 1.66 -0.97
C SER A 25 -25.04 0.15 -0.64
N ASN A 26 -26.25 -0.38 -0.51
CA ASN A 26 -26.62 -1.78 -0.25
C ASN A 26 -25.92 -2.80 -1.17
N ASN A 27 -25.31 -3.85 -0.60
CA ASN A 27 -25.16 -5.12 -1.34
C ASN A 27 -25.16 -6.37 -0.44
N THR A 28 -26.32 -6.72 0.09
CA THR A 28 -26.60 -7.96 0.85
C THR A 28 -26.71 -9.19 -0.06
N GLY A 29 -25.78 -9.41 -0.99
CA GLY A 29 -25.93 -10.36 -2.11
C GLY A 29 -24.86 -11.43 -2.31
N MET A 30 -23.75 -11.44 -1.56
CA MET A 30 -22.55 -12.23 -1.95
C MET A 30 -22.33 -13.57 -1.20
N MET A 31 -23.35 -14.15 -0.57
CA MET A 31 -23.22 -15.42 0.19
C MET A 31 -23.76 -16.68 -0.51
N ARG A 32 -23.90 -16.69 -1.86
CA ARG A 32 -24.57 -17.81 -2.58
C ARG A 32 -23.75 -18.54 -3.65
N VAL A 33 -22.48 -18.19 -3.88
CA VAL A 33 -21.76 -18.64 -5.09
C VAL A 33 -20.75 -19.78 -4.84
N MET A 34 -20.44 -20.15 -3.60
CA MET A 34 -19.43 -21.20 -3.33
C MET A 34 -20.07 -22.57 -3.08
N GLY A 35 -20.65 -23.15 -4.13
CA GLY A 35 -20.94 -24.57 -4.21
C GLY A 35 -19.85 -25.29 -5.00
N MET A 36 -18.90 -25.94 -4.34
CA MET A 36 -18.08 -26.99 -4.97
C MET A 36 -17.82 -28.15 -4.01
N ARG A 37 -18.12 -29.32 -4.56
CA ARG A 37 -18.20 -30.65 -3.97
C ARG A 37 -16.83 -31.18 -3.61
N THR A 38 -16.81 -31.95 -2.52
CA THR A 38 -15.73 -32.83 -2.11
C THR A 38 -15.52 -33.96 -3.12
N ASP A 39 -14.29 -34.48 -3.13
CA ASP A 39 -13.86 -35.80 -3.61
C ASP A 39 -13.40 -35.96 -5.08
N ARG A 40 -12.08 -35.85 -5.27
CA ARG A 40 -11.31 -36.81 -6.09
C ARG A 40 -9.85 -36.90 -5.62
N MET A 41 -9.42 -38.14 -5.41
CA MET A 41 -8.14 -38.59 -4.85
C MET A 41 -6.98 -38.59 -5.87
N MET A 42 -5.75 -38.44 -5.33
CA MET A 42 -4.45 -39.03 -5.73
C MET A 42 -3.86 -38.65 -7.11
N ASP A 43 -2.63 -38.11 -7.14
CA ASP A 43 -1.41 -38.96 -7.21
C ASP A 43 -0.10 -38.15 -7.11
N ASP A 44 0.96 -38.87 -6.74
CA ASP A 44 2.30 -38.45 -6.33
C ASP A 44 3.20 -37.80 -7.41
N ASP A 45 4.33 -37.27 -6.91
CA ASP A 45 5.60 -37.06 -7.61
C ASP A 45 5.72 -35.92 -8.64
N LYS A 46 5.82 -34.69 -8.10
CA LYS A 46 6.94 -33.81 -8.42
C LYS A 46 7.11 -32.76 -7.33
N MET A 47 8.07 -32.99 -6.44
CA MET A 47 8.71 -31.92 -5.68
C MET A 47 9.35 -30.97 -6.69
N MET A 48 8.63 -29.92 -7.08
CA MET A 48 9.25 -28.77 -7.70
C MET A 48 10.05 -28.09 -6.60
N SER A 49 11.38 -28.19 -6.71
CA SER A 49 12.33 -27.49 -5.84
C SER A 49 11.95 -26.02 -5.77
N ARG A 50 11.69 -25.58 -4.55
CA ARG A 50 11.20 -24.25 -4.18
C ARG A 50 12.37 -23.25 -4.12
N GLU A 51 13.24 -23.28 -5.12
CA GLU A 51 14.53 -22.55 -5.08
C GLU A 51 14.77 -21.61 -6.28
N ASP A 52 13.96 -21.65 -7.34
CA ASP A 52 14.16 -20.77 -8.52
C ASP A 52 12.89 -20.01 -8.96
N MET A 53 12.20 -19.39 -8.00
CA MET A 53 11.23 -18.31 -8.31
C MET A 53 11.69 -17.00 -7.65
N MET A 54 12.96 -16.64 -7.86
CA MET A 54 13.38 -15.23 -7.81
C MET A 54 12.94 -14.59 -9.13
N GLY A 55 11.64 -14.32 -9.21
CA GLY A 55 11.11 -13.40 -10.20
C GLY A 55 11.62 -12.02 -9.83
N ASP A 56 12.51 -11.50 -10.66
CA ASP A 56 12.78 -10.08 -10.86
C ASP A 56 11.42 -9.36 -10.95
N HIS A 57 10.93 -8.88 -9.81
CA HIS A 57 9.72 -8.08 -9.70
C HIS A 57 10.21 -6.68 -9.35
N ASP A 58 9.89 -5.77 -10.25
CA ASP A 58 10.38 -4.40 -10.33
C ASP A 58 10.44 -3.68 -8.98
N GLU A 59 11.47 -2.83 -8.88
CA GLU A 59 11.95 -1.95 -7.80
C GLU A 59 10.90 -1.25 -6.92
N ASP A 60 10.09 -1.98 -6.14
CA ASP A 60 9.27 -1.42 -5.06
C ASP A 60 9.58 -2.12 -3.73
N MET A 61 9.95 -1.34 -2.71
CA MET A 61 10.30 -1.90 -1.41
C MET A 61 9.05 -2.42 -0.72
N SER A 62 9.06 -3.72 -0.39
CA SER A 62 7.97 -4.30 0.40
C SER A 62 7.90 -3.64 1.79
N MET A 63 6.69 -3.57 2.36
CA MET A 63 6.51 -3.03 3.71
C MET A 63 7.32 -3.83 4.76
N ASP A 64 7.49 -5.13 4.56
CA ASP A 64 8.30 -5.98 5.45
C ASP A 64 9.79 -5.62 5.36
N ASP A 65 10.30 -5.37 4.16
CA ASP A 65 11.70 -4.95 3.96
C ASP A 65 11.94 -3.55 4.52
N MET A 66 10.99 -2.62 4.33
CA MET A 66 11.03 -1.31 4.96
C MET A 66 11.10 -1.44 6.48
N VAL A 67 10.18 -2.21 7.10
CA VAL A 67 10.16 -2.41 8.56
C VAL A 67 11.46 -3.04 9.05
N ASN A 68 12.02 -3.99 8.30
CA ASN A 68 13.33 -4.57 8.62
C ASN A 68 14.45 -3.54 8.55
N SER A 69 14.46 -2.65 7.55
CA SER A 69 15.46 -1.59 7.41
C SER A 69 15.42 -0.58 8.58
N LEU A 70 14.28 -0.44 9.24
CA LEU A 70 14.07 0.45 10.38
C LEU A 70 14.49 -0.14 11.72
N LYS A 71 14.68 -1.47 11.82
CA LYS A 71 15.01 -2.13 13.08
C LYS A 71 16.30 -1.58 13.68
N GLY A 72 16.22 -1.14 14.93
CA GLY A 72 17.35 -0.60 15.69
C GLY A 72 17.75 0.82 15.32
N LYS A 73 17.10 1.46 14.34
CA LYS A 73 17.27 2.89 14.06
C LYS A 73 16.43 3.72 15.04
N THR A 74 16.95 4.87 15.43
CA THR A 74 16.26 5.80 16.36
C THR A 74 16.58 7.24 15.99
N GLY A 75 15.68 8.17 16.34
CA GLY A 75 15.88 9.60 16.08
C GLY A 75 16.04 9.87 14.58
N ASP A 76 16.95 10.78 14.25
CA ASP A 76 17.25 11.23 12.88
C ASP A 76 17.53 10.08 11.89
N ASP A 77 18.24 9.03 12.33
CA ASP A 77 18.52 7.86 11.48
C ASP A 77 17.25 7.06 11.15
N PHE A 78 16.29 7.02 12.08
CA PHE A 78 14.99 6.42 11.85
C PHE A 78 14.16 7.29 10.91
N ASP A 79 14.07 8.60 11.19
CA ASP A 79 13.27 9.53 10.40
C ASP A 79 13.73 9.58 8.94
N LYS A 80 15.06 9.62 8.72
CA LYS A 80 15.64 9.57 7.38
C LYS A 80 15.30 8.28 6.64
N ALA A 81 15.49 7.13 7.29
CA ALA A 81 15.22 5.83 6.67
C ALA A 81 13.73 5.62 6.39
N PHE A 82 12.87 6.05 7.32
CA PHE A 82 11.42 5.96 7.17
C PHE A 82 10.93 6.83 6.01
N ILE A 83 11.34 8.10 5.95
CA ILE A 83 10.91 9.00 4.88
C ILE A 83 11.39 8.51 3.51
N THR A 84 12.66 8.11 3.38
CA THR A 84 13.17 7.59 2.11
C THR A 84 12.36 6.37 1.66
N GLY A 85 12.14 5.40 2.55
CA GLY A 85 11.36 4.21 2.19
C GLY A 85 9.90 4.52 1.86
N MET A 86 9.26 5.43 2.60
CA MET A 86 7.86 5.79 2.35
C MET A 86 7.67 6.56 1.05
N ILE A 87 8.64 7.37 0.63
CA ILE A 87 8.60 8.02 -0.70
C ILE A 87 8.60 6.95 -1.80
N GLU A 88 9.50 5.96 -1.72
CA GLU A 88 9.60 4.88 -2.71
C GLU A 88 8.32 4.03 -2.74
N HIS A 89 7.85 3.58 -1.58
CA HIS A 89 6.61 2.81 -1.46
C HIS A 89 5.40 3.56 -2.01
N HIS A 90 5.29 4.87 -1.74
CA HIS A 90 4.21 5.69 -2.29
C HIS A 90 4.30 5.85 -3.80
N GLN A 91 5.51 5.97 -4.34
CA GLN A 91 5.71 6.04 -5.79
C GLN A 91 5.24 4.73 -6.47
N GLY A 92 5.59 3.57 -5.90
CA GLY A 92 5.12 2.28 -6.40
C GLY A 92 3.59 2.15 -6.35
N ALA A 93 2.96 2.61 -5.26
CA ALA A 93 1.51 2.63 -5.15
C ALA A 93 0.82 3.61 -6.13
N ILE A 94 1.44 4.76 -6.43
CA ILE A 94 0.98 5.68 -7.48
C ILE A 94 1.05 5.01 -8.86
N ASP A 95 2.14 4.31 -9.15
CA ASP A 95 2.33 3.61 -10.42
C ASP A 95 1.28 2.51 -10.61
N MET A 96 1.03 1.72 -9.56
CA MET A 96 -0.03 0.71 -9.53
C MET A 96 -1.44 1.32 -9.65
N ALA A 97 -1.70 2.46 -9.00
CA ALA A 97 -2.97 3.17 -9.14
C ALA A 97 -3.16 3.71 -10.57
N ASN A 98 -2.10 4.21 -11.21
CA ASN A 98 -2.16 4.63 -12.61
C ASN A 98 -2.52 3.47 -13.56
N LEU A 99 -1.97 2.28 -13.33
CA LEU A 99 -2.34 1.07 -14.06
C LEU A 99 -3.82 0.71 -13.82
N ALA A 100 -4.28 0.71 -12.56
CA ALA A 100 -5.67 0.44 -12.22
C ALA A 100 -6.63 1.43 -12.91
N ARG A 101 -6.29 2.72 -12.96
CA ARG A 101 -7.07 3.74 -13.66
C ARG A 101 -7.21 3.46 -15.16
N GLN A 102 -6.15 2.95 -15.79
CA GLN A 102 -6.14 2.66 -17.22
C GLN A 102 -6.90 1.36 -17.57
N TYR A 103 -6.74 0.31 -16.76
CA TYR A 103 -7.19 -1.04 -17.11
C TYR A 103 -8.46 -1.50 -16.39
N ALA A 104 -8.90 -0.82 -15.33
CA ALA A 104 -10.09 -1.25 -14.60
C ALA A 104 -11.36 -1.12 -15.47
N GLY A 105 -12.18 -2.18 -15.46
CA GLY A 105 -13.50 -2.18 -16.12
C GLY A 105 -14.62 -1.54 -15.29
N ARG A 106 -14.37 -1.24 -14.01
CA ARG A 106 -15.34 -0.65 -13.07
C ARG A 106 -14.94 0.77 -12.72
N GLU A 107 -15.89 1.69 -12.76
CA GLU A 107 -15.64 3.12 -12.52
C GLU A 107 -15.26 3.39 -11.07
N GLU A 108 -15.81 2.61 -10.13
CA GLU A 108 -15.49 2.71 -8.71
C GLU A 108 -13.99 2.46 -8.44
N ILE A 109 -13.37 1.55 -9.20
CA ILE A 109 -11.94 1.24 -9.09
C ILE A 109 -11.10 2.39 -9.66
N LYS A 110 -11.54 3.01 -10.76
CA LYS A 110 -10.84 4.18 -11.34
C LYS A 110 -10.90 5.40 -10.42
N ASN A 111 -12.04 5.62 -9.77
CA ASN A 111 -12.19 6.69 -8.79
C ASN A 111 -11.26 6.47 -7.60
N LEU A 112 -11.26 5.25 -7.04
CA LEU A 112 -10.31 4.89 -5.98
C LEU A 112 -8.86 5.10 -6.41
N ALA A 113 -8.50 4.72 -7.63
CA ALA A 113 -7.16 4.94 -8.16
C ALA A 113 -6.80 6.44 -8.26
N ASN A 114 -7.73 7.30 -8.69
CA ASN A 114 -7.51 8.76 -8.69
C ASN A 114 -7.29 9.30 -7.27
N ASP A 115 -8.08 8.85 -6.31
CA ASP A 115 -7.97 9.27 -4.91
C ASP A 115 -6.62 8.87 -4.32
N ILE A 116 -6.15 7.64 -4.61
CA ILE A 116 -4.83 7.14 -4.20
C ILE A 116 -3.73 8.03 -4.78
N VAL A 117 -3.75 8.29 -6.10
CA VAL A 117 -2.74 9.12 -6.75
C VAL A 117 -2.71 10.52 -6.12
N SER A 118 -3.87 11.14 -5.90
CA SER A 118 -3.96 12.47 -5.31
C SER A 118 -3.42 12.50 -3.87
N ALA A 119 -3.82 11.54 -3.03
CA ALA A 119 -3.41 11.52 -1.63
C ALA A 119 -1.90 11.26 -1.50
N GLN A 120 -1.40 10.24 -2.19
CA GLN A 120 -0.01 9.82 -2.03
C GLN A 120 0.98 10.81 -2.67
N THR A 121 0.58 11.51 -3.75
CA THR A 121 1.40 12.61 -4.29
C THR A 121 1.58 13.70 -3.25
N SER A 122 0.49 14.11 -2.57
CA SER A 122 0.56 15.13 -1.52
C SER A 122 1.41 14.67 -0.32
N GLU A 123 1.36 13.39 0.04
CA GLU A 123 2.17 12.84 1.12
C GLU A 123 3.67 12.78 0.74
N ILE A 124 4.01 12.47 -0.52
CA ILE A 124 5.38 12.56 -1.03
C ILE A 124 5.90 14.00 -0.94
N GLU A 125 5.11 14.99 -1.36
CA GLU A 125 5.50 16.41 -1.28
C GLU A 125 5.81 16.82 0.17
N MET A 126 4.97 16.43 1.13
CA MET A 126 5.21 16.68 2.55
C MET A 126 6.50 16.02 3.04
N MET A 127 6.76 14.78 2.63
CA MET A 127 7.97 14.04 3.00
C MET A 127 9.24 14.68 2.44
N LEU A 128 9.20 15.17 1.20
CA LEU A 128 10.30 15.93 0.59
C LEU A 128 10.55 17.26 1.31
N GLU A 129 9.49 17.94 1.75
CA GLU A 129 9.61 19.14 2.58
C GLU A 129 10.28 18.84 3.94
N TRP A 130 9.95 17.71 4.56
CA TRP A 130 10.60 17.28 5.80
C TRP A 130 12.08 16.97 5.62
N GLN A 131 12.46 16.22 4.57
CA GLN A 131 13.88 15.97 4.25
C GLN A 131 14.66 17.28 4.14
N LYS A 132 14.10 18.25 3.39
CA LYS A 132 14.71 19.58 3.23
C LYS A 132 14.79 20.35 4.54
N ALA A 133 13.71 20.35 5.34
CA ALA A 133 13.64 21.10 6.59
C ALA A 133 14.56 20.53 7.68
N TRP A 134 14.74 19.22 7.71
CA TRP A 134 15.54 18.51 8.71
C TRP A 134 17.00 18.32 8.28
N GLY A 135 17.31 18.54 7.00
CA GLY A 135 18.68 18.53 6.47
C GLY A 135 19.19 17.12 6.15
N TYR A 136 18.31 16.24 5.68
CA TYR A 136 18.66 14.87 5.27
C TYR A 136 18.88 14.73 3.77
#